data_AF-A0A392MAJ7-F1
#
_entry.id   AF-A0A392MAJ7-F1
#
_cell.length_a   1.000
_cell.length_b   1.000
_cell.length_c   1.000
_cell.angle_alpha   90.00
_cell.angle_beta   90.00
_cell.angle_gamma   90.00
#
_symmetry.space_group_name_H-M   'P 1'
#
loop_
_entity.id
_entity.type
_entity.pdbx_description
1 polymer ?
#
loop_
_entity_poly.entity_id
_entity_poly.type
_entity_poly.pdbx_seq_one_letter_code
_entity_poly.pdbx_strand_id
1 'polypeptide(L)'
;MHRLGNLLVAIELKHQLSSSFPEATEISAHRFLQALTTEKCQERFSLERLEVLGDAFLKFAVARHFFLLHDSFHEGDLTSKRSNVVNNSNLLKLAIRRNLQVYIRDQAFDPLRFYALGRPCTTVCTKENEDNIHLCLTSVEGKSSASTTEIRCNKNHHWLHRKTIADVVEALVGAFIVDSGFKAAIAFLAWIGIEVNFEASQLVNICTASVGYFPLAAEVDIPSLEGKLGHHFVHKGLLLQAFVHPSYNKHGGGCYQRLEFLGDAVLDFLITSYLYSAYPKLKPGQLTDLRALSVNNKAFACVAVERCFDEYLLSDSRDLSKAVKRYVDYIRRPVSDSGNDGGPKSPK
;
A
#
# COMPACT_ATOMS: atom_id res chain seq x y z
N MET A 1 -25.45 -15.85 -19.64
CA MET A 1 -24.57 -15.46 -20.77
C MET A 1 -23.58 -14.36 -20.40
N HIS A 2 -24.01 -13.16 -19.96
CA HIS A 2 -23.09 -12.08 -19.57
C HIS A 2 -22.03 -12.48 -18.52
N ARG A 3 -22.45 -13.10 -17.40
CA ARG A 3 -21.52 -13.60 -16.37
C ARG A 3 -20.52 -14.64 -16.89
N LEU A 4 -20.97 -15.53 -17.78
CA LEU A 4 -20.09 -16.52 -18.42
C LEU A 4 -19.05 -15.80 -19.30
N GLY A 5 -19.46 -14.77 -20.04
CA GLY A 5 -18.54 -13.98 -20.84
C GLY A 5 -17.48 -13.25 -20.00
N ASN A 6 -17.89 -12.65 -18.88
CA ASN A 6 -16.94 -12.00 -17.96
C ASN A 6 -15.98 -13.01 -17.34
N LEU A 7 -16.45 -14.22 -17.03
CA LEU A 7 -15.59 -15.30 -16.55
C LEU A 7 -14.58 -15.76 -17.62
N LEU A 8 -14.99 -15.87 -18.89
CA LEU A 8 -14.08 -16.21 -19.99
C LEU A 8 -12.98 -15.16 -20.17
N VAL A 9 -13.31 -13.87 -20.03
CA VAL A 9 -12.32 -12.77 -20.04
C VAL A 9 -11.32 -12.93 -18.89
N ALA A 10 -11.78 -13.29 -17.69
CA ALA A 10 -10.90 -13.54 -16.55
C ALA A 10 -10.00 -14.78 -16.79
N ILE A 11 -10.52 -15.81 -17.46
CA ILE A 11 -9.74 -17.00 -17.86
C ILE A 11 -8.68 -16.64 -18.91
N GLU A 12 -9.01 -15.79 -19.90
CA GLU A 12 -8.05 -15.28 -20.89
C GLU A 12 -6.88 -14.55 -20.20
N LEU A 13 -7.20 -13.63 -19.27
CA LEU A 13 -6.17 -12.93 -18.50
C LEU A 13 -5.34 -13.90 -17.65
N LYS A 14 -5.98 -14.84 -16.96
CA LYS A 14 -5.29 -15.88 -16.18
C LYS A 14 -4.29 -16.63 -17.06
N HIS A 15 -4.69 -17.04 -18.25
CA HIS A 15 -3.82 -17.76 -19.18
C HIS A 15 -2.61 -16.89 -19.60
N GLN A 16 -2.83 -15.62 -19.93
CA GLN A 16 -1.73 -14.69 -20.29
C GLN A 16 -0.74 -14.47 -19.16
N LEU A 17 -1.23 -14.36 -17.92
CA LEU A 17 -0.37 -14.20 -16.74
C LEU A 17 0.38 -15.50 -16.43
N SER A 18 -0.29 -16.65 -16.51
CA SER A 18 0.31 -17.97 -16.28
C SER A 18 1.41 -18.30 -17.30
N SER A 19 1.29 -17.80 -18.54
CA SER A 19 2.38 -17.90 -19.52
C SER A 19 3.55 -16.96 -19.24
N SER A 20 3.33 -15.91 -18.44
CA SER A 20 4.37 -14.92 -18.12
C SER A 20 5.17 -15.27 -16.87
N PHE A 21 4.51 -15.80 -15.83
CA PHE A 21 5.17 -16.26 -14.61
C PHE A 21 4.34 -17.37 -13.92
N PRO A 22 5.01 -18.39 -13.33
CA PRO A 22 4.35 -19.62 -12.88
C PRO A 22 3.35 -19.40 -11.74
N GLU A 23 3.62 -18.44 -10.85
CA GLU A 23 2.79 -18.16 -9.68
C GLU A 23 1.36 -17.72 -10.03
N ALA A 24 1.11 -17.20 -11.25
CA ALA A 24 -0.23 -16.83 -11.69
C ALA A 24 -1.19 -18.01 -11.90
N THR A 25 -0.66 -19.23 -12.01
CA THR A 25 -1.47 -20.44 -12.27
C THR A 25 -2.36 -20.80 -11.08
N GLU A 26 -1.91 -20.47 -9.86
CA GLU A 26 -2.56 -20.80 -8.60
C GLU A 26 -3.83 -19.97 -8.34
N ILE A 27 -3.95 -18.80 -8.96
CA ILE A 27 -5.09 -17.89 -8.73
C ILE A 27 -6.35 -18.40 -9.41
N SER A 28 -7.47 -18.39 -8.69
CA SER A 28 -8.74 -18.80 -9.27
C SER A 28 -9.25 -17.80 -10.32
N ALA A 29 -9.88 -18.29 -11.40
CA ALA A 29 -10.49 -17.40 -12.40
C ALA A 29 -11.58 -16.51 -11.79
N HIS A 30 -12.25 -16.98 -10.73
CA HIS A 30 -13.21 -16.19 -9.97
C HIS A 30 -12.55 -15.02 -9.24
N ARG A 31 -11.34 -15.20 -8.69
CA ARG A 31 -10.58 -14.12 -8.04
C ARG A 31 -10.14 -13.05 -9.04
N PHE A 32 -9.66 -13.45 -10.23
CA PHE A 32 -9.39 -12.49 -11.31
C PHE A 32 -10.65 -11.73 -11.71
N LEU A 33 -11.77 -12.43 -11.89
CA LEU A 33 -13.04 -11.78 -12.20
C LEU A 33 -13.44 -10.78 -11.10
N GLN A 34 -13.27 -11.15 -9.83
CA GLN A 34 -13.52 -10.25 -8.71
C GLN A 34 -12.66 -8.98 -8.76
N ALA A 35 -11.34 -9.13 -8.95
CA ALA A 35 -10.40 -8.01 -9.02
C ALA A 35 -10.62 -7.07 -10.23
N LEU A 36 -11.24 -7.58 -11.31
CA LEU A 36 -11.53 -6.82 -12.53
C LEU A 36 -12.91 -6.15 -12.54
N THR A 37 -13.73 -6.35 -11.52
CA THR A 37 -15.15 -5.92 -11.50
C THR A 37 -15.36 -4.81 -10.48
N THR A 38 -15.79 -3.63 -10.94
CA THR A 38 -16.12 -2.50 -10.07
C THR A 38 -17.52 -2.63 -9.49
N GLU A 39 -17.84 -1.85 -8.44
CA GLU A 39 -19.20 -1.81 -7.88
C GLU A 39 -20.26 -1.32 -8.88
N LYS A 40 -19.87 -0.56 -9.91
CA LYS A 40 -20.80 -0.09 -10.96
C LYS A 40 -21.43 -1.25 -11.74
N CYS A 41 -20.80 -2.43 -11.75
CA CYS A 41 -21.37 -3.63 -12.37
C CYS A 41 -22.58 -4.20 -11.61
N GLN A 42 -22.83 -3.76 -10.37
CA GLN A 42 -23.93 -4.26 -9.53
C GLN A 42 -23.92 -5.79 -9.34
N GLU A 43 -22.71 -6.36 -9.34
CA GLU A 43 -22.51 -7.78 -9.03
C GLU A 43 -22.45 -8.01 -7.51
N ARG A 44 -22.53 -9.28 -7.10
CA ARG A 44 -22.44 -9.65 -5.67
C ARG A 44 -21.03 -9.54 -5.09
N PHE A 45 -20.05 -9.23 -5.93
CA PHE A 45 -18.64 -9.12 -5.60
C PHE A 45 -18.07 -7.89 -6.30
N SER A 46 -17.04 -7.30 -5.71
CA SER A 46 -16.30 -6.16 -6.25
C SER A 46 -14.81 -6.25 -5.90
N LEU A 47 -14.02 -5.44 -6.60
CA LEU A 47 -12.58 -5.31 -6.41
C LEU A 47 -12.19 -4.61 -5.11
N GLU A 48 -13.08 -3.77 -4.56
CA GLU A 48 -12.80 -2.81 -3.48
C GLU A 48 -12.11 -3.42 -2.25
N ARG A 49 -12.53 -4.60 -1.79
CA ARG A 49 -11.88 -5.26 -0.64
C ARG A 49 -10.45 -5.70 -0.98
N LEU A 50 -10.24 -6.18 -2.21
CA LEU A 50 -8.93 -6.58 -2.69
C LEU A 50 -8.03 -5.36 -2.92
N GLU A 51 -8.59 -4.25 -3.41
CA GLU A 51 -7.91 -2.96 -3.54
C GLU A 51 -7.36 -2.51 -2.20
N VAL A 52 -8.17 -2.46 -1.15
CA VAL A 52 -7.70 -2.04 0.20
C VAL A 52 -6.50 -2.87 0.67
N LEU A 53 -6.53 -4.18 0.48
CA LEU A 53 -5.42 -5.07 0.85
C LEU A 53 -4.19 -4.88 -0.05
N GLY A 54 -4.43 -4.77 -1.36
CA GLY A 54 -3.39 -4.64 -2.36
C GLY A 54 -2.67 -3.30 -2.33
N ASP A 55 -3.37 -2.20 -2.05
CA ASP A 55 -2.82 -0.88 -1.78
C ASP A 55 -1.82 -0.92 -0.61
N ALA A 56 -2.23 -1.49 0.51
CA ALA A 56 -1.38 -1.63 1.69
C ALA A 56 -0.12 -2.47 1.40
N PHE A 57 -0.27 -3.59 0.69
CA PHE A 57 0.88 -4.42 0.32
C PHE A 57 1.78 -3.77 -0.72
N LEU A 58 1.23 -3.08 -1.72
CA LEU A 58 2.00 -2.36 -2.73
C LEU A 58 2.88 -1.30 -2.05
N LYS A 59 2.32 -0.52 -1.13
CA LYS A 59 3.06 0.45 -0.32
C LYS A 59 4.15 -0.22 0.50
N PHE A 60 3.86 -1.34 1.16
CA PHE A 60 4.83 -2.14 1.90
C PHE A 60 5.98 -2.65 1.02
N ALA A 61 5.67 -3.30 -0.11
CA ALA A 61 6.66 -3.91 -0.99
C ALA A 61 7.62 -2.85 -1.56
N VAL A 62 7.08 -1.71 -2.01
CA VAL A 62 7.87 -0.58 -2.52
C VAL A 62 8.66 0.10 -1.40
N ALA A 63 8.07 0.29 -0.21
CA ALA A 63 8.78 0.85 0.94
C ALA A 63 9.97 -0.02 1.34
N ARG A 64 9.77 -1.34 1.45
CA ARG A 64 10.84 -2.30 1.74
C ARG A 64 11.94 -2.22 0.68
N HIS A 65 11.59 -2.20 -0.59
CA HIS A 65 12.57 -2.14 -1.68
C HIS A 65 13.46 -0.89 -1.58
N PHE A 66 12.86 0.30 -1.42
CA PHE A 66 13.65 1.53 -1.29
C PHE A 66 14.42 1.63 0.03
N PHE A 67 13.86 1.11 1.13
CA PHE A 67 14.54 1.05 2.41
C PHE A 67 15.84 0.24 2.30
N LEU A 68 15.81 -0.89 1.59
CA LEU A 68 16.95 -1.78 1.40
C LEU A 68 17.99 -1.26 0.38
N LEU A 69 17.56 -0.51 -0.63
CA LEU A 69 18.46 0.00 -1.68
C LEU A 69 19.17 1.32 -1.33
N HIS A 70 18.59 2.12 -0.43
CA HIS A 70 19.06 3.49 -0.18
C HIS A 70 19.35 3.72 1.30
N ASP A 71 20.59 3.40 1.69
CA ASP A 71 21.01 3.54 3.09
C ASP A 71 21.22 4.98 3.56
N SER A 72 21.52 5.88 2.64
CA SER A 72 21.75 7.31 2.93
C SER A 72 20.49 8.17 2.92
N PHE A 73 19.34 7.62 2.53
CA PHE A 73 18.12 8.40 2.31
C PHE A 73 17.35 8.58 3.62
N HIS A 74 16.86 9.79 3.86
CA HIS A 74 15.98 10.06 5.00
C HIS A 74 14.52 9.72 4.66
N GLU A 75 13.66 9.70 5.68
CA GLU A 75 12.22 9.37 5.57
C GLU A 75 11.51 10.16 4.46
N GLY A 76 11.80 11.46 4.30
CA GLY A 76 11.20 12.30 3.27
C GLY A 76 11.54 11.86 1.84
N ASP A 77 12.80 11.51 1.59
CA ASP A 77 13.26 11.05 0.27
C ASP A 77 12.63 9.70 -0.09
N LEU A 78 12.61 8.77 0.88
CA LEU A 78 12.01 7.45 0.74
C LEU A 78 10.49 7.56 0.50
N THR A 79 9.81 8.43 1.23
CA THR A 79 8.38 8.70 1.07
C THR A 79 8.06 9.30 -0.29
N SER A 80 8.87 10.24 -0.77
CA SER A 80 8.73 10.82 -2.11
C SER A 80 8.91 9.76 -3.20
N LYS A 81 9.98 8.95 -3.13
CA LYS A 81 10.23 7.84 -4.07
C LYS A 81 9.10 6.82 -4.09
N ARG A 82 8.66 6.36 -2.91
CA ARG A 82 7.51 5.45 -2.78
C ARG A 82 6.26 6.05 -3.43
N SER A 83 5.95 7.31 -3.13
CA SER A 83 4.77 8.01 -3.66
C SER A 83 4.81 8.16 -5.19
N ASN A 84 6.00 8.33 -5.77
CA ASN A 84 6.18 8.39 -7.22
C ASN A 84 5.89 7.05 -7.91
N VAL A 85 6.19 5.93 -7.25
CA VAL A 85 5.93 4.58 -7.78
C VAL A 85 4.47 4.18 -7.58
N VAL A 86 3.89 4.43 -6.40
CA VAL A 86 2.55 3.94 -6.04
C VAL A 86 1.41 4.86 -6.48
N ASN A 87 1.69 6.07 -7.00
CA ASN A 87 0.60 6.96 -7.41
C ASN A 87 -0.22 6.41 -8.59
N ASN A 88 -1.49 6.77 -8.63
CA ASN A 88 -2.46 6.29 -9.63
C ASN A 88 -2.03 6.61 -11.08
N SER A 89 -1.27 7.68 -11.28
CA SER A 89 -0.78 8.04 -12.62
C SER A 89 0.30 7.10 -13.13
N ASN A 90 1.18 6.62 -12.26
CA ASN A 90 2.19 5.62 -12.60
C ASN A 90 1.55 4.25 -12.80
N LEU A 91 0.68 3.83 -11.88
CA LEU A 91 -0.06 2.57 -11.97
C LEU A 91 -0.88 2.48 -13.28
N LEU A 92 -1.57 3.57 -13.63
CA LEU A 92 -2.25 3.67 -14.93
C LEU A 92 -1.29 3.45 -16.10
N LYS A 93 -0.15 4.15 -16.12
CA LYS A 93 0.83 4.04 -17.22
C LYS A 93 1.32 2.60 -17.37
N LEU A 94 1.60 1.91 -16.27
CA LEU A 94 2.04 0.52 -16.26
C LEU A 94 0.93 -0.44 -16.73
N ALA A 95 -0.30 -0.24 -16.25
CA ALA A 95 -1.46 -1.03 -16.65
C ALA A 95 -1.72 -0.93 -18.17
N ILE A 96 -1.65 0.28 -18.73
CA ILE A 96 -1.85 0.51 -20.17
C ILE A 96 -0.75 -0.17 -21.00
N ARG A 97 0.51 -0.12 -20.55
CA ARG A 97 1.63 -0.81 -21.23
C ARG A 97 1.43 -2.32 -21.29
N ARG A 98 0.79 -2.90 -20.27
CA ARG A 98 0.42 -4.33 -20.21
C ARG A 98 -0.97 -4.63 -20.77
N ASN A 99 -1.65 -3.64 -21.34
CA ASN A 99 -2.98 -3.75 -21.90
C ASN A 99 -4.04 -4.29 -20.92
N LEU A 100 -3.90 -4.02 -19.60
CA LEU A 100 -4.81 -4.54 -18.58
C LEU A 100 -6.21 -3.91 -18.65
N GLN A 101 -6.31 -2.68 -19.17
CA GLN A 101 -7.56 -1.93 -19.21
C GLN A 101 -8.67 -2.61 -20.02
N VAL A 102 -8.31 -3.48 -20.97
CA VAL A 102 -9.30 -4.20 -21.82
C VAL A 102 -10.07 -5.27 -21.06
N TYR A 103 -9.55 -5.71 -19.90
CA TYR A 103 -10.15 -6.76 -19.08
C TYR A 103 -11.15 -6.21 -18.06
N ILE A 104 -11.07 -4.92 -17.72
CA ILE A 104 -11.86 -4.25 -16.67
C ILE A 104 -13.35 -4.19 -17.02
N ARG A 105 -14.19 -4.41 -16.00
CA ARG A 105 -15.66 -4.31 -16.06
C ARG A 105 -16.11 -3.19 -15.13
N ASP A 106 -16.64 -2.10 -15.69
CA ASP A 106 -17.07 -0.90 -14.95
C ASP A 106 -18.52 -0.45 -15.23
N GLN A 107 -19.35 -1.33 -15.79
CA GLN A 107 -20.75 -0.98 -16.10
C GLN A 107 -21.73 -2.07 -15.66
N ALA A 108 -22.91 -1.62 -15.23
CA ALA A 108 -24.05 -2.47 -15.01
C ALA A 108 -24.43 -3.22 -16.30
N PHE A 109 -24.95 -4.42 -16.14
CA PHE A 109 -25.44 -5.19 -17.27
C PHE A 109 -26.69 -4.52 -17.87
N ASP A 110 -26.56 -4.05 -19.12
CA ASP A 110 -27.68 -3.54 -19.91
C ASP A 110 -28.07 -4.59 -20.97
N PRO A 111 -29.24 -5.25 -20.86
CA PRO A 111 -29.71 -6.21 -21.84
C PRO A 111 -29.87 -5.63 -23.25
N LEU A 112 -30.16 -4.34 -23.38
CA LEU A 112 -30.41 -3.68 -24.67
C LEU A 112 -29.11 -3.37 -25.41
N ARG A 113 -28.00 -3.25 -24.69
CA ARG A 113 -26.65 -3.00 -25.21
C ARG A 113 -25.74 -4.23 -25.10
N PHE A 114 -26.28 -5.39 -24.71
CA PHE A 114 -25.50 -6.60 -24.55
C PHE A 114 -25.19 -7.24 -25.90
N TYR A 115 -23.91 -7.38 -26.19
CA TYR A 115 -23.41 -8.14 -27.33
C TYR A 115 -22.66 -9.38 -26.82
N ALA A 116 -23.01 -10.55 -27.36
CA ALA A 116 -22.31 -11.79 -27.05
C ALA A 116 -20.86 -11.74 -27.57
N LEU A 117 -19.95 -12.37 -26.83
CA LEU A 117 -18.54 -12.51 -27.21
C LEU A 117 -18.40 -13.07 -28.65
N GLY A 118 -17.53 -12.46 -29.45
CA GLY A 118 -17.23 -12.88 -30.82
C GLY A 118 -17.86 -12.05 -31.94
N ARG A 119 -18.66 -11.01 -31.62
CA ARG A 119 -19.10 -10.02 -32.64
C ARG A 119 -18.19 -8.79 -32.62
N PRO A 120 -17.72 -8.30 -33.79
CA PRO A 120 -16.95 -7.07 -33.87
C PRO A 120 -17.79 -5.88 -33.41
N CYS A 121 -17.11 -4.85 -32.88
CA CYS A 121 -17.75 -3.60 -32.51
C CYS A 121 -18.53 -3.02 -33.70
N THR A 122 -19.74 -2.52 -33.48
CA THR A 122 -20.52 -1.83 -34.53
C THR A 122 -19.89 -0.50 -34.94
N THR A 123 -19.06 0.07 -34.07
CA THR A 123 -18.20 1.22 -34.37
C THR A 123 -16.87 0.70 -34.90
N VAL A 124 -16.70 0.73 -36.22
CA VAL A 124 -15.42 0.43 -36.86
C VAL A 124 -14.47 1.58 -36.59
N CYS A 125 -13.42 1.33 -35.81
CA CYS A 125 -12.36 2.31 -35.57
C CYS A 125 -11.47 2.40 -36.82
N THR A 126 -11.88 3.22 -37.78
CA THR A 126 -11.05 3.61 -38.92
C THR A 126 -10.03 4.66 -38.46
N LYS A 127 -8.87 4.75 -39.13
CA LYS A 127 -7.86 5.80 -38.84
C LYS A 127 -8.45 7.22 -38.87
N GLU A 128 -9.54 7.43 -39.60
CA GLU A 128 -10.24 8.71 -39.75
C GLU A 128 -11.19 9.03 -38.58
N ASN A 129 -11.76 8.00 -37.95
CA ASN A 129 -12.60 8.15 -36.76
C ASN A 129 -11.81 7.99 -35.47
N GLU A 130 -10.56 7.53 -35.54
CA GLU A 130 -9.69 7.33 -34.39
C GLU A 130 -9.49 8.65 -33.64
N ASP A 131 -9.16 9.74 -34.34
CA ASP A 131 -9.03 11.06 -33.70
C ASP A 131 -10.34 11.52 -33.08
N ASN A 132 -11.48 11.41 -33.78
CA ASN A 132 -12.78 11.85 -33.24
C ASN A 132 -13.31 11.00 -32.06
N ILE A 133 -12.96 9.72 -32.03
CA ILE A 133 -13.36 8.77 -30.98
C ILE A 133 -12.33 8.77 -29.83
N HIS A 134 -11.06 9.13 -30.08
CA HIS A 134 -9.96 9.10 -29.10
C HIS A 134 -9.37 10.49 -28.77
N LEU A 135 -10.07 11.57 -29.13
CA LEU A 135 -9.65 12.98 -29.01
C LEU A 135 -9.36 13.41 -27.56
N CYS A 136 -8.19 13.03 -27.02
CA CYS A 136 -7.59 13.73 -25.87
C CYS A 136 -6.10 13.43 -25.61
N LEU A 137 -5.26 13.02 -26.58
CA LEU A 137 -3.83 12.77 -26.28
C LEU A 137 -2.81 13.15 -27.37
N THR A 138 -3.17 13.94 -28.38
CA THR A 138 -2.20 14.47 -29.37
C THR A 138 -2.12 15.99 -29.33
N SER A 139 -1.95 16.55 -28.13
CA SER A 139 -1.42 17.91 -27.98
C SER A 139 -0.61 18.01 -26.69
N VAL A 140 0.65 17.61 -26.79
CA VAL A 140 1.68 18.13 -25.89
C VAL A 140 1.80 19.61 -26.22
N GLU A 141 1.33 20.43 -25.28
CA GLU A 141 1.54 21.89 -25.10
C GLU A 141 0.24 22.71 -25.08
N GLY A 142 -0.15 23.11 -23.87
CA GLY A 142 -0.93 24.32 -23.64
C GLY A 142 -2.33 24.14 -23.06
N LYS A 143 -2.47 24.60 -21.80
CA LYS A 143 -3.68 25.10 -21.12
C LYS A 143 -4.63 24.10 -20.45
N SER A 144 -4.37 23.92 -19.16
CA SER A 144 -5.30 24.07 -18.02
C SER A 144 -6.81 23.92 -18.29
N SER A 145 -7.38 22.79 -17.86
CA SER A 145 -8.44 22.77 -16.83
C SER A 145 -8.58 21.35 -16.26
N ALA A 146 -8.71 21.27 -14.95
CA ALA A 146 -8.90 20.03 -14.21
C ALA A 146 -10.29 19.46 -14.51
N SER A 147 -10.39 18.44 -15.36
CA SER A 147 -11.51 17.50 -15.34
C SER A 147 -11.07 16.16 -15.91
N THR A 148 -11.36 15.11 -15.13
CA THR A 148 -11.41 13.69 -15.48
C THR A 148 -11.01 13.32 -16.91
N THR A 149 -9.71 13.09 -17.12
CA THR A 149 -9.22 12.51 -18.37
C THR A 149 -9.62 11.03 -18.38
N GLU A 150 -10.74 10.73 -19.05
CA GLU A 150 -11.14 9.38 -19.40
C GLU A 150 -10.09 8.79 -20.37
N ILE A 151 -9.57 7.60 -20.07
CA ILE A 151 -8.46 7.01 -20.84
C ILE A 151 -8.82 5.61 -21.32
N ARG A 152 -8.90 5.52 -22.65
CA ARG A 152 -8.81 4.34 -23.54
C ARG A 152 -9.83 3.19 -23.38
N CYS A 153 -10.38 2.89 -24.55
CA CYS A 153 -11.33 1.87 -25.00
C CYS A 153 -11.02 0.42 -24.56
N ASN A 154 -11.99 -0.28 -23.93
CA ASN A 154 -12.02 -1.76 -23.93
C ASN A 154 -12.36 -2.26 -25.36
N LYS A 155 -12.27 -3.57 -25.69
CA LYS A 155 -12.61 -4.10 -27.04
C LYS A 155 -14.03 -3.74 -27.58
N ASN A 156 -14.82 -2.94 -26.83
CA ASN A 156 -16.14 -2.38 -27.12
C ASN A 156 -16.26 -0.83 -26.87
N HIS A 157 -15.18 -0.02 -26.95
CA HIS A 157 -15.24 1.47 -26.81
C HIS A 157 -15.78 2.01 -25.48
N HIS A 158 -15.40 1.39 -24.36
CA HIS A 158 -15.72 1.92 -23.04
C HIS A 158 -14.63 2.83 -22.45
N TRP A 159 -15.05 3.93 -21.83
CA TRP A 159 -14.19 4.91 -21.18
C TRP A 159 -14.03 4.60 -19.69
N LEU A 160 -12.79 4.48 -19.24
CA LEU A 160 -12.46 4.21 -17.84
C LEU A 160 -11.79 5.44 -17.21
N HIS A 161 -12.12 5.70 -15.95
CA HIS A 161 -11.41 6.71 -15.19
C HIS A 161 -10.01 6.22 -14.80
N ARG A 162 -9.04 7.15 -14.79
CA ARG A 162 -7.67 6.90 -14.33
C ARG A 162 -7.62 6.18 -12.98
N LYS A 163 -8.48 6.62 -12.05
CA LYS A 163 -8.55 6.06 -10.70
C LYS A 163 -8.92 4.57 -10.75
N THR A 164 -10.01 4.22 -11.45
CA THR A 164 -10.48 2.83 -11.60
C THR A 164 -9.40 1.87 -12.12
N ILE A 165 -8.57 2.30 -13.08
CA ILE A 165 -7.49 1.43 -13.60
C ILE A 165 -6.41 1.19 -12.55
N ALA A 166 -6.06 2.21 -11.75
CA ALA A 166 -5.12 2.05 -10.65
C ALA A 166 -5.69 1.14 -9.55
N ASP A 167 -6.95 1.36 -9.17
CA ASP A 167 -7.65 0.55 -8.17
C ASP A 167 -7.71 -0.93 -8.59
N VAL A 168 -7.87 -1.22 -9.90
CA VAL A 168 -7.79 -2.59 -10.43
C VAL A 168 -6.39 -3.19 -10.30
N VAL A 169 -5.32 -2.41 -10.53
CA VAL A 169 -3.94 -2.91 -10.33
C VAL A 169 -3.73 -3.29 -8.87
N GLU A 170 -4.16 -2.44 -7.93
CA GLU A 170 -4.11 -2.71 -6.51
C GLU A 170 -4.96 -3.94 -6.15
N ALA A 171 -6.18 -4.06 -6.67
CA ALA A 171 -7.02 -5.22 -6.45
C ALA A 171 -6.42 -6.52 -7.02
N LEU A 172 -5.72 -6.47 -8.15
CA LEU A 172 -4.99 -7.62 -8.67
C LEU A 172 -3.84 -7.99 -7.73
N VAL A 173 -3.05 -7.04 -7.23
CA VAL A 173 -2.05 -7.30 -6.18
C VAL A 173 -2.71 -7.99 -4.97
N GLY A 174 -3.85 -7.48 -4.50
CA GLY A 174 -4.63 -8.09 -3.42
C GLY A 174 -5.07 -9.52 -3.73
N ALA A 175 -5.51 -9.79 -4.97
CA ALA A 175 -5.86 -11.14 -5.43
C ALA A 175 -4.67 -12.11 -5.37
N PHE A 176 -3.49 -11.68 -5.80
CA PHE A 176 -2.26 -12.48 -5.73
C PHE A 176 -1.89 -12.82 -4.28
N ILE A 177 -2.04 -11.87 -3.36
CA ILE A 177 -1.75 -12.11 -1.93
C ILE A 177 -2.71 -13.14 -1.34
N VAL A 178 -4.02 -13.02 -1.63
CA VAL A 178 -5.06 -13.87 -1.02
C VAL A 178 -4.97 -15.31 -1.50
N ASP A 179 -4.79 -15.53 -2.81
CA ASP A 179 -4.80 -16.89 -3.36
C ASP A 179 -3.40 -17.56 -3.31
N SER A 180 -2.29 -16.79 -3.36
CA SER A 180 -0.92 -17.33 -3.57
C SER A 180 0.20 -16.70 -2.72
N GLY A 181 -0.11 -15.73 -1.86
CA GLY A 181 0.85 -15.12 -0.95
C GLY A 181 1.87 -14.16 -1.59
N PHE A 182 2.93 -13.82 -0.84
CA PHE A 182 3.81 -12.69 -1.19
C PHE A 182 4.66 -12.95 -2.43
N LYS A 183 5.10 -14.18 -2.64
CA LYS A 183 5.94 -14.54 -3.80
C LYS A 183 5.19 -14.23 -5.10
N ALA A 184 3.92 -14.62 -5.17
CA ALA A 184 3.07 -14.39 -6.33
C ALA A 184 2.76 -12.91 -6.55
N ALA A 185 2.49 -12.17 -5.46
CA ALA A 185 2.25 -10.73 -5.54
C ALA A 185 3.48 -9.96 -6.00
N ILE A 186 4.68 -10.32 -5.53
CA ILE A 186 5.96 -9.76 -5.97
C ILE A 186 6.21 -10.09 -7.46
N ALA A 187 5.92 -11.31 -7.90
CA ALA A 187 6.04 -11.70 -9.30
C ALA A 187 5.11 -10.87 -10.20
N PHE A 188 3.86 -10.64 -9.78
CA PHE A 188 2.94 -9.76 -10.49
C PHE A 188 3.43 -8.30 -10.55
N LEU A 189 3.96 -7.77 -9.45
CA LEU A 189 4.54 -6.42 -9.41
C LEU A 189 5.75 -6.31 -10.35
N ALA A 190 6.64 -7.29 -10.38
CA ALA A 190 7.74 -7.34 -11.33
C ALA A 190 7.23 -7.41 -12.78
N TRP A 191 6.22 -8.23 -13.05
CA TRP A 191 5.60 -8.35 -14.37
C TRP A 191 4.97 -7.03 -14.84
N ILE A 192 4.24 -6.32 -13.99
CA ILE A 192 3.63 -5.04 -14.37
C ILE A 192 4.67 -3.92 -14.54
N GLY A 193 5.88 -4.11 -14.02
CA GLY A 193 7.02 -3.20 -14.18
C GLY A 193 7.36 -2.38 -12.94
N ILE A 194 7.02 -2.89 -11.75
CA ILE A 194 7.39 -2.32 -10.45
C ILE A 194 8.49 -3.20 -9.84
N GLU A 195 9.67 -2.63 -9.68
CA GLU A 195 10.79 -3.34 -9.07
C GLU A 195 10.62 -3.41 -7.55
N VAL A 196 10.43 -4.62 -7.03
CA VAL A 196 10.28 -4.92 -5.59
C VAL A 196 11.05 -6.17 -5.18
N ASN A 197 12.03 -6.55 -6.00
CA ASN A 197 12.89 -7.70 -5.75
C ASN A 197 13.68 -7.50 -4.46
N PHE A 198 13.93 -8.62 -3.80
CA PHE A 198 14.58 -8.70 -2.50
C PHE A 198 15.76 -9.67 -2.58
N GLU A 199 16.94 -9.19 -2.18
CA GLU A 199 18.12 -10.03 -2.02
C GLU A 199 18.55 -10.06 -0.54
N ALA A 200 18.87 -11.26 -0.05
CA ALA A 200 19.30 -11.43 1.34
C ALA A 200 20.58 -10.65 1.69
N SER A 201 21.46 -10.40 0.70
CA SER A 201 22.67 -9.59 0.82
C SER A 201 22.36 -8.17 1.32
N GLN A 202 21.25 -7.57 0.86
CA GLN A 202 20.84 -6.23 1.25
C GLN A 202 20.51 -6.14 2.74
N LEU A 203 19.88 -7.19 3.30
CA LEU A 203 19.62 -7.26 4.75
C LEU A 203 20.91 -7.37 5.56
N VAL A 204 21.89 -8.15 5.09
CA VAL A 204 23.16 -8.33 5.80
C VAL A 204 23.88 -7.00 5.97
N ASN A 205 23.86 -6.14 4.94
CA ASN A 205 24.47 -4.82 4.99
C ASN A 205 23.86 -3.95 6.09
N ILE A 206 22.52 -3.91 6.18
CA ILE A 206 21.81 -3.13 7.21
C ILE A 206 22.07 -3.68 8.61
N CYS A 207 22.02 -5.01 8.76
CA CYS A 207 22.29 -5.66 10.04
C CYS A 207 23.73 -5.40 10.50
N THR A 208 24.69 -5.39 9.58
CA THR A 208 26.10 -5.06 9.88
C THR A 208 26.27 -3.59 10.23
N ALA A 209 25.64 -2.68 9.48
CA ALA A 209 25.66 -1.24 9.76
C ALA A 209 25.05 -0.90 11.13
N SER A 210 24.08 -1.70 11.59
CA SER A 210 23.44 -1.50 12.90
C SER A 210 24.41 -1.58 14.08
N VAL A 211 25.56 -2.25 13.93
CA VAL A 211 26.61 -2.33 14.97
C VAL A 211 27.11 -0.93 15.38
N GLY A 212 27.01 0.06 14.49
CA GLY A 212 27.33 1.46 14.81
C GLY A 212 26.54 2.04 15.98
N TYR A 213 25.36 1.49 16.31
CA TYR A 213 24.55 1.94 17.44
C TYR A 213 24.92 1.28 18.77
N PHE A 214 25.79 0.26 18.78
CA PHE A 214 26.16 -0.48 19.99
C PHE A 214 26.75 0.38 21.14
N PRO A 215 27.47 1.50 20.89
CA PRO A 215 27.89 2.39 21.97
C PRO A 215 26.74 2.92 22.84
N LEU A 216 25.52 3.01 22.31
CA LEU A 216 24.32 3.43 23.04
C LEU A 216 23.79 2.36 24.00
N ALA A 217 24.32 1.13 23.96
CA ALA A 217 23.94 0.07 24.90
C ALA A 217 24.26 0.42 26.36
N ALA A 218 25.13 1.42 26.60
CA ALA A 218 25.39 1.93 27.94
C ALA A 218 24.29 2.89 28.46
N GLU A 219 23.50 3.49 27.57
CA GLU A 219 22.44 4.46 27.91
C GLU A 219 21.04 3.83 27.98
N VAL A 220 20.87 2.63 27.40
CA VAL A 220 19.58 1.94 27.30
C VAL A 220 19.68 0.55 27.92
N ASP A 221 18.81 0.25 28.89
CA ASP A 221 18.68 -1.09 29.48
C ASP A 221 18.01 -2.06 28.49
N ILE A 222 18.82 -2.68 27.63
CA ILE A 222 18.37 -3.59 26.58
C ILE A 222 17.61 -4.80 27.16
N PRO A 223 18.10 -5.54 28.18
CA PRO A 223 17.36 -6.66 28.74
C PRO A 223 15.95 -6.30 29.23
N SER A 224 15.80 -5.14 29.89
CA SER A 224 14.50 -4.66 30.35
C SER A 224 13.58 -4.32 29.17
N LEU A 225 14.12 -3.66 28.14
CA LEU A 225 13.37 -3.33 26.92
C LEU A 225 12.94 -4.59 26.14
N GLU A 226 13.83 -5.56 25.96
CA GLU A 226 13.52 -6.87 25.35
C GLU A 226 12.45 -7.63 26.15
N GLY A 227 12.50 -7.54 27.48
CA GLY A 227 11.48 -8.09 28.39
C GLY A 227 10.11 -7.43 28.20
N LYS A 228 10.04 -6.11 28.09
CA LYS A 228 8.79 -5.38 27.82
C LYS A 228 8.21 -5.69 26.42
N LEU A 229 9.07 -5.92 25.44
CA LEU A 229 8.70 -6.31 24.07
C LEU A 229 8.34 -7.79 23.93
N GLY A 230 8.82 -8.64 24.84
CA GLY A 230 8.67 -10.09 24.75
C GLY A 230 9.48 -10.70 23.59
N HIS A 231 10.55 -10.03 23.15
CA HIS A 231 11.37 -10.46 22.02
C HIS A 231 12.86 -10.21 22.26
N HIS A 232 13.69 -11.20 21.94
CA HIS A 232 15.15 -11.10 22.01
C HIS A 232 15.71 -10.81 20.63
N PHE A 233 16.36 -9.65 20.45
CA PHE A 233 16.88 -9.20 19.18
C PHE A 233 18.27 -9.78 18.92
N VAL A 234 18.45 -10.38 17.74
CA VAL A 234 19.77 -10.81 17.25
C VAL A 234 20.64 -9.57 16.97
N HIS A 235 20.08 -8.56 16.30
CA HIS A 235 20.78 -7.32 15.95
C HIS A 235 20.31 -6.16 16.83
N LYS A 236 20.86 -6.08 18.05
CA LYS A 236 20.51 -5.06 19.05
C LYS A 236 20.71 -3.61 18.58
N GLY A 237 21.59 -3.39 17.61
CA GLY A 237 21.79 -2.09 16.99
C GLY A 237 20.53 -1.50 16.36
N LEU A 238 19.69 -2.34 15.72
CA LEU A 238 18.42 -1.90 15.14
C LEU A 238 17.40 -1.52 16.22
N LEU A 239 17.40 -2.25 17.35
CA LEU A 239 16.57 -1.91 18.50
C LEU A 239 16.99 -0.54 19.06
N LEU A 240 18.30 -0.32 19.28
CA LEU A 240 18.81 0.96 19.76
C LEU A 240 18.47 2.10 18.79
N GLN A 241 18.66 1.90 17.48
CA GLN A 241 18.31 2.88 16.45
C GLN A 241 16.85 3.30 16.52
N ALA A 242 15.92 2.37 16.79
CA ALA A 242 14.49 2.66 16.88
C ALA A 242 14.12 3.62 18.02
N PHE A 243 15.01 3.80 19.01
CA PHE A 243 14.82 4.70 20.16
C PHE A 243 15.67 5.98 20.10
N VAL A 244 16.29 6.29 18.97
CA VAL A 244 17.13 7.49 18.79
C VAL A 244 16.38 8.56 18.00
N HIS A 245 16.00 9.65 18.68
CA HIS A 245 15.34 10.80 18.06
C HIS A 245 16.35 11.65 17.23
N PRO A 246 15.95 12.28 16.10
CA PRO A 246 16.82 13.12 15.28
C PRO A 246 17.57 14.25 15.99
N SER A 247 17.09 14.68 17.16
CA SER A 247 17.77 15.71 17.96
C SER A 247 18.98 15.18 18.73
N TYR A 248 19.14 13.87 18.85
CA TYR A 248 20.22 13.23 19.60
C TYR A 248 21.40 12.94 18.67
N ASN A 249 22.53 13.63 18.88
CA ASN A 249 23.66 13.65 17.94
C ASN A 249 24.97 13.04 18.49
N LYS A 250 24.95 12.34 19.62
CA LYS A 250 26.16 11.93 20.35
C LYS A 250 26.85 10.66 19.82
N HIS A 251 26.20 9.91 18.93
CA HIS A 251 26.63 8.56 18.49
C HIS A 251 27.11 8.48 17.03
N GLY A 252 27.43 9.60 16.38
CA GLY A 252 28.02 9.59 15.04
C GLY A 252 27.04 9.45 13.87
N GLY A 253 25.73 9.51 14.12
CA GLY A 253 24.71 9.76 13.08
C GLY A 253 23.60 8.71 12.96
N GLY A 254 22.50 9.12 12.31
CA GLY A 254 21.32 8.29 12.05
C GLY A 254 20.33 8.20 13.22
N CYS A 255 19.05 8.04 12.90
CA CYS A 255 17.92 8.09 13.83
C CYS A 255 16.84 7.07 13.44
N TYR A 256 15.74 7.02 14.19
CA TYR A 256 14.64 6.09 13.92
C TYR A 256 13.88 6.38 12.62
N GLN A 257 14.00 7.57 12.00
CA GLN A 257 13.14 8.01 10.88
C GLN A 257 13.10 7.04 9.69
N ARG A 258 14.21 6.39 9.35
CA ARG A 258 14.21 5.35 8.30
C ARG A 258 13.42 4.11 8.72
N LEU A 259 13.53 3.71 9.99
CA LEU A 259 12.76 2.60 10.56
C LEU A 259 11.27 2.97 10.71
N GLU A 260 10.94 4.22 11.02
CA GLU A 260 9.57 4.75 11.01
C GLU A 260 8.95 4.60 9.61
N PHE A 261 9.65 5.06 8.57
CA PHE A 261 9.18 4.91 7.18
C PHE A 261 8.81 3.46 6.81
N LEU A 262 9.66 2.50 7.18
CA LEU A 262 9.39 1.08 6.94
C LEU A 262 8.30 0.54 7.88
N GLY A 263 8.37 0.89 9.15
CA GLY A 263 7.46 0.47 10.21
C GLY A 263 6.01 0.86 9.93
N ASP A 264 5.79 2.09 9.46
CA ASP A 264 4.46 2.56 9.04
C ASP A 264 3.87 1.69 7.93
N ALA A 265 4.67 1.34 6.93
CA ALA A 265 4.22 0.51 5.82
C ALA A 265 3.97 -0.96 6.26
N VAL A 266 4.78 -1.46 7.20
CA VAL A 266 4.58 -2.79 7.81
C VAL A 266 3.30 -2.82 8.63
N LEU A 267 3.08 -1.85 9.51
CA LEU A 267 1.90 -1.78 10.37
C LEU A 267 0.61 -1.60 9.57
N ASP A 268 0.62 -0.70 8.58
CA ASP A 268 -0.52 -0.49 7.68
C ASP A 268 -0.91 -1.79 6.97
N PHE A 269 0.07 -2.52 6.43
CA PHE A 269 -0.19 -3.80 5.78
C PHE A 269 -0.65 -4.89 6.75
N LEU A 270 0.01 -5.08 7.90
CA LEU A 270 -0.35 -6.13 8.85
C LEU A 270 -1.75 -5.91 9.44
N ILE A 271 -2.08 -4.68 9.82
CA ILE A 271 -3.40 -4.34 10.35
C ILE A 271 -4.44 -4.49 9.24
N THR A 272 -4.17 -4.01 8.03
CA THR A 272 -5.09 -4.18 6.90
C THR A 272 -5.33 -5.66 6.57
N SER A 273 -4.28 -6.47 6.56
CA SER A 273 -4.35 -7.92 6.32
C SER A 273 -5.15 -8.64 7.42
N TYR A 274 -4.96 -8.26 8.68
CA TYR A 274 -5.75 -8.75 9.80
C TYR A 274 -7.23 -8.37 9.65
N LEU A 275 -7.54 -7.08 9.42
CA LEU A 275 -8.92 -6.61 9.26
C LEU A 275 -9.62 -7.28 8.08
N TYR A 276 -8.91 -7.44 6.95
CA TYR A 276 -9.42 -8.14 5.78
C TYR A 276 -9.80 -9.59 6.10
N SER A 277 -8.97 -10.29 6.88
CA SER A 277 -9.15 -11.71 7.19
C SER A 277 -10.16 -11.96 8.31
N ALA A 278 -10.09 -11.15 9.39
CA ALA A 278 -10.94 -11.27 10.56
C ALA A 278 -12.39 -10.85 10.27
N TYR A 279 -12.61 -9.93 9.33
CA TYR A 279 -13.92 -9.36 9.04
C TYR A 279 -14.35 -9.53 7.57
N PRO A 280 -14.59 -10.76 7.08
CA PRO A 280 -14.89 -11.02 5.67
C PRO A 280 -16.23 -10.44 5.19
N LYS A 281 -17.12 -10.06 6.11
CA LYS A 281 -18.45 -9.51 5.82
C LYS A 281 -18.51 -7.98 5.83
N LEU A 282 -17.45 -7.30 6.27
CA LEU A 282 -17.44 -5.85 6.28
C LEU A 282 -17.36 -5.28 4.87
N LYS A 283 -18.06 -4.17 4.67
CA LYS A 283 -17.99 -3.40 3.43
C LYS A 283 -16.61 -2.72 3.32
N PRO A 284 -16.14 -2.44 2.08
CA PRO A 284 -14.85 -1.78 1.86
C PRO A 284 -14.70 -0.47 2.63
N GLY A 285 -15.72 0.40 2.60
CA GLY A 285 -15.71 1.65 3.37
C GLY A 285 -15.50 1.44 4.86
N GLN A 286 -16.14 0.42 5.45
CA GLN A 286 -15.98 0.08 6.87
C GLN A 286 -14.58 -0.45 7.19
N LEU A 287 -13.97 -1.20 6.27
CA LEU A 287 -12.57 -1.64 6.42
C LEU A 287 -11.61 -0.44 6.38
N THR A 288 -11.84 0.50 5.48
CA THR A 288 -11.06 1.75 5.40
C THR A 288 -11.21 2.59 6.66
N ASP A 289 -12.43 2.69 7.21
CA ASP A 289 -12.69 3.41 8.46
C ASP A 289 -11.99 2.75 9.65
N LEU A 290 -12.12 1.42 9.79
CA LEU A 290 -11.43 0.67 10.85
C LEU A 290 -9.91 0.77 10.73
N ARG A 291 -9.38 0.74 9.50
CA ARG A 291 -7.96 0.96 9.22
C ARG A 291 -7.52 2.33 9.72
N ALA A 292 -8.23 3.40 9.34
CA ALA A 292 -7.90 4.76 9.77
C ALA A 292 -7.97 4.96 11.30
N LEU A 293 -8.89 4.27 11.97
CA LEU A 293 -9.02 4.30 13.43
C LEU A 293 -7.95 3.47 14.15
N SER A 294 -7.42 2.43 13.51
CA SER A 294 -6.43 1.52 14.10
C SER A 294 -4.99 1.97 13.81
N VAL A 295 -4.73 2.47 12.60
CA VAL A 295 -3.42 2.91 12.11
C VAL A 295 -3.36 4.43 12.21
N ASN A 296 -3.13 4.95 13.41
CA ASN A 296 -2.90 6.38 13.60
C ASN A 296 -1.97 6.67 14.78
N ASN A 297 -1.36 7.85 14.74
CA ASN A 297 -0.36 8.27 15.72
C ASN A 297 -0.91 8.31 17.15
N LYS A 298 -2.21 8.59 17.34
CA LYS A 298 -2.81 8.63 18.69
C LYS A 298 -2.89 7.23 19.30
N ALA A 299 -3.32 6.24 18.51
CA ALA A 299 -3.37 4.84 18.93
C ALA A 299 -1.97 4.33 19.27
N PHE A 300 -0.98 4.56 18.40
CA PHE A 300 0.39 4.13 18.64
C PHE A 300 1.04 4.85 19.83
N ALA A 301 0.80 6.14 20.01
CA ALA A 301 1.30 6.88 21.16
C ALA A 301 0.71 6.35 22.48
N CYS A 302 -0.58 5.99 22.51
CA CYS A 302 -1.21 5.37 23.67
C CYS A 302 -0.52 4.04 24.03
N VAL A 303 -0.34 3.17 23.04
CA VAL A 303 0.36 1.88 23.22
C VAL A 303 1.81 2.08 23.69
N ALA A 304 2.52 3.06 23.13
CA ALA A 304 3.90 3.37 23.53
C ALA A 304 3.99 3.79 25.01
N VAL A 305 3.05 4.61 25.48
CA VAL A 305 2.99 5.05 26.90
C VAL A 305 2.56 3.91 27.82
N GLU A 306 1.58 3.10 27.43
CA GLU A 306 1.15 1.92 28.20
C GLU A 306 2.29 0.91 28.37
N ARG A 307 3.13 0.75 27.35
CA ARG A 307 4.33 -0.09 27.38
C ARG A 307 5.57 0.60 27.96
N CYS A 308 5.43 1.85 28.40
CA CYS A 308 6.53 2.64 28.98
C CYS A 308 7.76 2.71 28.05
N PHE A 309 7.53 2.84 26.74
CA PHE A 309 8.59 3.00 25.73
C PHE A 309 9.18 4.41 25.71
N ASP A 310 8.42 5.39 26.21
CA ASP A 310 8.88 6.77 26.40
C ASP A 310 10.13 6.87 27.30
N GLU A 311 10.31 5.93 28.23
CA GLU A 311 11.45 5.87 29.15
C GLU A 311 12.78 5.52 28.46
N TYR A 312 12.74 4.89 27.29
CA TYR A 312 13.93 4.47 26.55
C TYR A 312 14.27 5.41 25.39
N LEU A 313 13.46 6.44 25.13
CA LEU A 313 13.66 7.37 24.02
C LEU A 313 14.84 8.31 24.29
N LEU A 314 15.89 8.21 23.47
CA LEU A 314 17.05 9.09 23.51
C LEU A 314 16.75 10.38 22.73
N SER A 315 16.65 11.50 23.43
CA SER A 315 16.40 12.81 22.83
C SER A 315 17.06 13.95 23.62
N ASP A 316 17.75 14.86 22.92
CA ASP A 316 18.29 16.10 23.52
C ASP A 316 17.30 17.29 23.45
N SER A 317 16.12 17.13 22.83
CA SER A 317 15.12 18.19 22.66
C SER A 317 14.25 18.37 23.91
N ARG A 318 14.46 19.49 24.62
CA ARG A 318 13.68 19.84 25.82
C ARG A 318 12.18 19.98 25.54
N ASP A 319 11.82 20.47 24.36
CA ASP A 319 10.42 20.69 23.99
C ASP A 319 9.71 19.36 23.73
N LEU A 320 10.40 18.41 23.08
CA LEU A 320 9.89 17.06 22.89
C LEU A 320 9.70 16.35 24.24
N SER A 321 10.71 16.37 25.11
CA SER A 321 10.61 15.72 26.43
C SER A 321 9.48 16.30 27.27
N LYS A 322 9.23 17.62 27.21
CA LYS A 322 8.07 18.25 27.86
C LYS A 322 6.75 17.79 27.24
N ALA A 323 6.67 17.69 25.92
CA ALA A 323 5.46 17.24 25.23
C ALA A 323 5.13 15.77 25.55
N VAL A 324 6.15 14.88 25.51
CA VAL A 324 6.02 13.47 25.90
C VAL A 324 5.55 13.35 27.34
N LYS A 325 6.19 14.07 28.28
CA LYS A 325 5.81 14.05 29.69
C LYS A 325 4.35 14.49 29.91
N ARG A 326 3.91 15.58 29.26
CA ARG A 326 2.51 16.04 29.33
C ARG A 326 1.53 14.98 28.79
N TYR A 327 1.91 14.28 27.73
CA TYR A 327 1.07 13.24 27.13
C TYR A 327 1.00 11.99 28.03
N VAL A 328 2.12 11.57 28.60
CA VAL A 328 2.20 10.47 29.57
C VAL A 328 1.34 10.77 30.81
N ASP A 329 1.47 11.97 31.36
CA ASP A 329 0.67 12.43 32.51
C ASP A 329 -0.83 12.46 32.18
N TYR A 330 -1.21 12.77 30.93
CA TYR A 330 -2.59 12.76 30.49
C TYR A 330 -3.16 11.34 30.37
N ILE A 331 -2.44 10.40 29.75
CA ILE A 331 -2.88 9.01 29.60
C ILE A 331 -2.96 8.28 30.94
N ARG A 332 -2.04 8.57 31.87
CA ARG A 332 -2.00 7.93 33.19
C ARG A 332 -2.99 8.54 34.21
N ARG A 333 -3.74 9.59 33.86
CA ARG A 333 -4.78 10.16 34.74
C ARG A 333 -5.97 9.21 34.90
N PRO A 334 -6.51 9.03 36.12
CA PRO A 334 -7.72 8.27 36.34
C PRO A 334 -8.94 8.92 35.67
N VAL A 335 -9.84 8.10 35.15
CA VAL A 335 -11.03 8.47 34.35
C VAL A 335 -12.00 9.42 35.07
N SER A 336 -11.87 9.60 36.38
CA SER A 336 -12.74 10.46 37.19
C SER A 336 -12.59 11.97 36.92
N ASP A 337 -11.57 12.42 36.19
CA ASP A 337 -11.28 13.85 35.94
C ASP A 337 -11.34 14.27 34.45
N SER A 338 -11.77 13.41 33.53
CA SER A 338 -11.80 13.75 32.10
C SER A 338 -13.04 14.57 31.73
N GLY A 339 -12.96 15.88 31.94
CA GLY A 339 -13.76 16.85 31.19
C GLY A 339 -13.52 16.71 29.68
N ASN A 340 -14.54 17.01 28.89
CA ASN A 340 -14.63 16.82 27.44
C ASN A 340 -13.73 17.79 26.63
N ASP A 341 -12.46 17.95 27.02
CA ASP A 341 -11.49 18.79 26.35
C ASP A 341 -10.57 17.94 25.49
N GLY A 342 -10.36 18.36 24.24
CA GLY A 342 -9.53 17.64 23.28
C GLY A 342 -8.11 17.53 23.82
N GLY A 343 -7.73 16.32 24.29
CA GLY A 343 -6.45 16.07 24.95
C GLY A 343 -5.21 16.51 24.13
N PRO A 344 -4.03 16.59 24.77
CA PRO A 344 -2.82 17.07 24.13
C PRO A 344 -2.52 16.29 22.84
N LYS A 345 -2.06 17.00 21.81
CA LYS A 345 -1.66 16.40 20.54
C LYS A 345 -0.54 15.38 20.79
N SER A 346 -0.66 14.19 20.21
CA SER A 346 0.38 13.15 20.29
C SER A 346 1.69 13.71 19.73
N PRO A 347 2.79 13.72 20.51
CA PRO A 347 4.09 14.10 19.99
C PRO A 347 4.49 13.14 18.86
N LYS A 348 5.04 13.70 17.79
CA LYS A 348 5.65 12.93 16.69
C LYS A 348 7.11 12.67 17.02
#